data_AF-A0AAP1V6T3-F1
#
_entry.id   AF-A0AAP1V6T3-F1
#
_cell.length_a   1.000
_cell.length_b   1.000
_cell.length_c   1.000
_cell.angle_alpha   90.00
_cell.angle_beta   90.00
_cell.angle_gamma   90.00
#
_symmetry.space_group_name_H-M   'P 1'
#
loop_
_entity.id
_entity.type
_entity.pdbx_description
1 polymer ?
#
loop_
_entity_poly.entity_id
_entity_poly.type
_entity_poly.pdbx_seq_one_letter_code
_entity_poly.pdbx_strand_id
1 'polypeptide(L)'
;MNSNEHKALGVNGTMFAGTWSHLFGPGRFETQCRIVIDVKTQKLVAAQALSGLNWVSLSAAEKADLSESLFEANDVSSAPAEFDLEQIENLPDWAIPAVGKAAARVAKAFCEGLGSTLTASELELVCERNRSARDSGACHTHDFCDANAVMVSAFVTCGLVDSGAEVVTDDLQPVWNTAWRLAADAGFRAGAIQCPASGKKEVGGPVTLTNVRRSVVQFTVMHFGETNLSSLSLAQLVRECDVGECLSGTFGVVSSELLTRDQVDAESRKLGSDGAFFLDEDDAANR
;
A
#
# COMPACT_ATOMS: atom_id res chain seq x y z
N MET A 1 24.07 19.24 -24.80
CA MET A 1 23.85 17.84 -25.21
C MET A 1 24.57 16.99 -24.18
N ASN A 2 23.87 16.63 -23.10
CA ASN A 2 23.23 15.31 -22.86
C ASN A 2 24.11 14.60 -21.81
N SER A 3 23.65 14.08 -20.67
CA SER A 3 22.32 13.92 -20.06
C SER A 3 22.54 13.76 -18.56
N ASN A 4 21.70 14.38 -17.73
CA ASN A 4 21.68 14.15 -16.28
C ASN A 4 20.91 12.86 -15.99
N GLU A 5 21.55 11.86 -15.39
CA GLU A 5 20.87 10.74 -14.74
C GLU A 5 20.84 10.98 -13.23
N HIS A 6 19.62 11.14 -12.71
CA HIS A 6 19.34 11.14 -11.28
C HIS A 6 19.63 9.75 -10.71
N LYS A 7 20.57 9.64 -9.77
CA LYS A 7 20.90 8.36 -9.13
C LYS A 7 19.82 8.01 -8.09
N ALA A 8 18.93 7.11 -8.51
CA ALA A 8 18.00 6.37 -7.67
C ALA A 8 18.70 5.66 -6.50
N LEU A 9 17.97 5.34 -5.42
CA LEU A 9 18.49 4.53 -4.32
C LEU A 9 19.00 3.22 -4.90
N GLY A 10 20.31 2.98 -4.82
CA GLY A 10 20.89 1.71 -5.23
C GLY A 10 20.49 0.62 -4.25
N VAL A 11 19.32 0.03 -4.47
CA VAL A 11 19.00 -1.29 -3.92
C VAL A 11 19.95 -2.26 -4.63
N ASN A 12 20.82 -2.95 -3.88
CA ASN A 12 21.61 -4.06 -4.42
C ASN A 12 20.65 -4.96 -5.20
N GLY A 13 20.90 -5.19 -6.50
CA GLY A 13 19.93 -5.70 -7.48
C GLY A 13 19.34 -7.09 -7.21
N THR A 14 18.68 -7.28 -6.07
CA THR A 14 18.08 -8.53 -5.61
C THR A 14 16.58 -8.36 -5.38
N MET A 15 16.05 -7.15 -5.57
CA MET A 15 14.62 -6.88 -5.46
C MET A 15 13.94 -7.01 -6.81
N PHE A 16 12.82 -7.71 -6.84
CA PHE A 16 11.99 -7.90 -8.03
C PHE A 16 10.53 -7.58 -7.70
N ALA A 17 9.81 -7.00 -8.66
CA ALA A 17 8.40 -6.68 -8.53
C ALA A 17 7.62 -7.11 -9.76
N GLY A 18 6.35 -7.42 -9.56
CA GLY A 18 5.46 -7.84 -10.63
C GLY A 18 4.11 -8.27 -10.12
N THR A 19 3.39 -9.01 -10.95
CA THR A 19 2.09 -9.58 -10.60
C THR A 19 2.18 -11.08 -10.44
N TRP A 20 1.36 -11.64 -9.55
CA TRP A 20 1.31 -13.07 -9.28
C TRP A 20 -0.14 -13.50 -9.05
N SER A 21 -0.57 -14.62 -9.62
CA SER A 21 -1.90 -15.18 -9.36
C SER A 21 -1.81 -16.26 -8.29
N HIS A 22 -2.66 -16.17 -7.25
CA HIS A 22 -2.64 -17.13 -6.15
C HIS A 22 -4.05 -17.50 -5.69
N LEU A 23 -4.24 -18.75 -5.29
CA LEU A 23 -5.47 -19.29 -4.76
C LEU A 23 -5.39 -19.34 -3.23
N PHE A 24 -6.16 -18.49 -2.56
CA PHE A 24 -6.17 -18.43 -1.10
C PHE A 24 -7.19 -19.41 -0.50
N GLY A 25 -6.74 -20.57 -0.03
CA GLY A 25 -7.58 -21.53 0.70
C GLY A 25 -8.75 -22.15 -0.11
N PRO A 26 -9.50 -23.08 0.50
CA PRO A 26 -10.55 -23.82 -0.19
C PRO A 26 -11.75 -22.93 -0.53
N GLY A 27 -12.16 -22.94 -1.81
CA GLY A 27 -13.36 -22.26 -2.29
C GLY A 27 -13.20 -20.78 -2.66
N ARG A 28 -11.98 -20.23 -2.68
CA ARG A 28 -11.71 -18.91 -3.23
C ARG A 28 -11.29 -18.97 -4.70
N PHE A 29 -11.58 -17.90 -5.41
CA PHE A 29 -11.16 -17.70 -6.79
C PHE A 29 -9.68 -17.33 -6.87
N GLU A 30 -9.06 -17.64 -8.01
CA GLU A 30 -7.71 -17.19 -8.32
C GLU A 30 -7.65 -15.66 -8.23
N THR A 31 -6.76 -15.17 -7.38
CA THR A 31 -6.69 -13.77 -7.00
C THR A 31 -5.37 -13.18 -7.49
N GLN A 32 -5.46 -12.15 -8.32
CA GLN A 32 -4.28 -11.43 -8.77
C GLN A 32 -3.67 -10.64 -7.61
N CYS A 33 -2.38 -10.78 -7.42
CA CYS A 33 -1.58 -10.09 -6.44
C CYS A 33 -0.54 -9.22 -7.15
N ARG A 34 -0.20 -8.08 -6.56
CA ARG A 34 1.04 -7.34 -6.87
C ARG A 34 2.03 -7.59 -5.75
N ILE A 35 3.27 -7.93 -6.11
CA ILE A 35 4.28 -8.39 -5.17
C ILE A 35 5.59 -7.65 -5.34
N VAL A 36 6.35 -7.60 -4.25
CA VAL A 36 7.76 -7.28 -4.23
C VAL A 36 8.47 -8.38 -3.45
N ILE A 37 9.51 -8.96 -4.03
CA ILE A 37 10.32 -10.01 -3.41
C ILE A 37 11.78 -9.59 -3.34
N ASP A 38 12.49 -10.14 -2.36
CA ASP A 38 13.95 -10.13 -2.29
C ASP A 38 14.46 -11.54 -2.57
N VAL A 39 15.06 -11.76 -3.74
CA VAL A 39 15.52 -13.09 -4.14
C VAL A 39 16.74 -13.56 -3.35
N LYS A 40 17.50 -12.63 -2.76
CA LYS A 40 18.68 -12.99 -1.96
C LYS A 40 18.29 -13.56 -0.61
N THR A 41 17.25 -12.98 0.01
CA THR A 41 16.75 -13.43 1.32
C THR A 41 15.56 -14.38 1.22
N GLN A 42 15.08 -14.64 -0.01
CA GLN A 42 13.88 -15.43 -0.29
C GLN A 42 12.67 -14.93 0.51
N LYS A 43 12.44 -13.62 0.48
CA LYS A 43 11.37 -12.97 1.26
C LYS A 43 10.36 -12.25 0.38
N LEU A 44 9.09 -12.38 0.75
CA LEU A 44 8.00 -11.55 0.26
C LEU A 44 8.00 -10.21 1.01
N VAL A 45 8.56 -9.16 0.39
CA VAL A 45 8.75 -7.83 0.99
C VAL A 45 7.43 -7.07 1.09
N ALA A 46 6.62 -7.09 0.04
CA ALA A 46 5.30 -6.47 0.02
C ALA A 46 4.36 -7.26 -0.88
N ALA A 47 3.09 -7.29 -0.50
CA ALA A 47 2.05 -7.91 -1.30
C ALA A 47 0.69 -7.25 -1.05
N GLN A 48 -0.08 -7.09 -2.12
CA GLN A 48 -1.49 -6.73 -2.06
C GLN A 48 -2.27 -7.59 -3.05
N ALA A 49 -3.46 -8.02 -2.65
CA ALA A 49 -4.40 -8.71 -3.52
C ALA A 49 -5.35 -7.71 -4.17
N LEU A 50 -5.77 -8.01 -5.39
CA LEU A 50 -6.85 -7.31 -6.05
C LEU A 50 -8.18 -7.82 -5.49
N SER A 51 -8.91 -6.94 -4.80
CA SER A 51 -10.25 -7.21 -4.29
C SER A 51 -11.23 -6.22 -4.89
N GLY A 52 -11.99 -6.66 -5.90
CA GLY A 52 -12.80 -5.77 -6.73
C GLY A 52 -11.92 -4.81 -7.53
N LEU A 53 -11.99 -3.51 -7.23
CA LEU A 53 -11.17 -2.46 -7.86
C LEU A 53 -9.98 -2.01 -7.01
N ASN A 54 -9.87 -2.50 -5.78
CA ASN A 54 -8.90 -2.01 -4.83
C ASN A 54 -7.82 -3.05 -4.58
N TRP A 55 -6.58 -2.57 -4.53
CA TRP A 55 -5.48 -3.32 -3.98
C TRP A 55 -5.57 -3.28 -2.46
N VAL A 56 -5.80 -4.43 -1.85
CA VAL A 56 -5.93 -4.60 -0.40
C VAL A 56 -4.71 -5.32 0.15
N SER A 57 -4.30 -4.93 1.35
CA SER A 57 -3.21 -5.63 2.03
C SER A 57 -3.64 -7.03 2.43
N LEU A 58 -2.79 -8.00 2.14
CA LEU A 58 -2.97 -9.38 2.60
C LEU A 58 -2.80 -9.48 4.12
N SER A 59 -3.57 -10.37 4.74
CA SER A 59 -3.36 -10.79 6.13
C SER A 59 -2.03 -11.55 6.29
N ALA A 60 -1.58 -11.74 7.53
CA ALA A 60 -0.34 -12.48 7.79
C ALA A 60 -0.39 -13.93 7.28
N ALA A 61 -1.54 -14.61 7.44
CA ALA A 61 -1.74 -15.96 6.96
C ALA A 61 -1.73 -16.03 5.42
N GLU A 62 -2.42 -15.10 4.75
CA GLU A 62 -2.41 -15.03 3.28
C GLU A 62 -1.02 -14.70 2.72
N LYS A 63 -0.23 -13.87 3.42
CA LYS A 63 1.16 -13.60 3.02
C LYS A 63 2.05 -14.85 3.18
N ALA A 64 1.87 -15.63 4.23
CA ALA A 64 2.62 -16.86 4.44
C ALA A 64 2.31 -17.88 3.34
N ASP A 65 1.02 -18.10 3.06
CA ASP A 65 0.54 -18.97 1.99
C ASP A 65 1.06 -18.54 0.60
N LEU A 66 0.98 -17.23 0.29
CA LEU A 66 1.55 -16.70 -0.95
C LEU A 66 3.09 -16.86 -1.00
N SER A 67 3.77 -16.70 0.13
CA SER A 67 5.23 -16.87 0.23
C SER A 67 5.66 -18.32 -0.03
N GLU A 68 4.93 -19.30 0.52
CA GLU A 68 5.17 -20.73 0.25
C GLU A 68 5.00 -21.04 -1.25
N SER A 69 3.96 -20.50 -1.87
CA SER A 69 3.73 -20.63 -3.33
C SER A 69 4.90 -20.06 -4.15
N LEU A 70 5.41 -18.88 -3.80
CA LEU A 70 6.52 -18.24 -4.52
C LEU A 70 7.84 -19.00 -4.37
N PHE A 71 8.21 -19.38 -3.15
CA PHE A 71 9.57 -19.86 -2.88
C PHE A 71 9.67 -21.37 -2.78
N GLU A 72 8.70 -22.05 -2.17
CA GLU A 72 8.76 -23.50 -1.98
C GLU A 72 8.22 -24.25 -3.19
N ALA A 73 7.09 -23.79 -3.75
CA ALA A 73 6.45 -24.48 -4.87
C ALA A 73 7.06 -24.14 -6.23
N ASN A 74 7.49 -22.88 -6.43
CA ASN A 74 7.91 -22.39 -7.75
C ASN A 74 9.38 -21.95 -7.82
N ASP A 75 10.10 -21.89 -6.68
CA ASP A 75 11.51 -21.45 -6.59
C ASP A 75 11.79 -20.16 -7.40
N VAL A 76 10.91 -19.15 -7.25
CA VAL A 76 10.96 -17.89 -8.01
C VAL A 76 12.30 -17.15 -7.85
N SER A 77 13.04 -17.41 -6.78
CA SER A 77 14.35 -16.78 -6.54
C SER A 77 15.42 -17.21 -7.54
N SER A 78 15.28 -18.38 -8.17
CA SER A 78 16.26 -18.91 -9.13
C SER A 78 16.21 -18.20 -10.48
N ALA A 79 15.01 -17.84 -10.95
CA ALA A 79 14.77 -17.23 -12.24
C ALA A 79 13.53 -16.30 -12.21
N PRO A 80 13.55 -15.19 -11.46
CA PRO A 80 12.38 -14.32 -11.25
C PRO A 80 11.80 -13.74 -12.56
N ALA A 81 12.65 -13.51 -13.57
CA ALA A 81 12.24 -13.00 -14.87
C ALA A 81 11.38 -14.01 -15.68
N GLU A 82 11.48 -15.32 -15.41
CA GLU A 82 10.61 -16.33 -16.06
C GLU A 82 9.17 -16.26 -15.55
N PHE A 83 8.95 -15.56 -14.42
CA PHE A 83 7.65 -15.31 -13.81
C PHE A 83 7.15 -13.89 -14.03
N ASP A 84 7.64 -13.21 -15.08
CA ASP A 84 7.30 -11.83 -15.41
C ASP A 84 7.59 -10.82 -14.26
N LEU A 85 8.58 -11.13 -13.41
CA LEU A 85 9.04 -10.19 -12.39
C LEU A 85 10.21 -9.37 -12.91
N GLU A 86 10.11 -8.05 -12.73
CA GLU A 86 11.12 -7.09 -13.15
C GLU A 86 12.01 -6.71 -11.98
N GLN A 87 13.31 -6.64 -12.23
CA GLN A 87 14.26 -6.14 -11.25
C GLN A 87 13.98 -4.66 -10.97
N ILE A 88 13.92 -4.29 -9.69
CA ILE A 88 13.64 -2.92 -9.28
C ILE A 88 14.77 -2.34 -8.43
N GLU A 89 15.10 -1.09 -8.71
CA GLU A 89 16.04 -0.31 -7.89
C GLU A 89 15.33 0.38 -6.72
N ASN A 90 14.01 0.59 -6.79
CA ASN A 90 13.25 1.26 -5.74
C ASN A 90 11.94 0.53 -5.49
N LEU A 91 11.51 0.46 -4.23
CA LEU A 91 10.19 -0.04 -3.88
C LEU A 91 9.12 0.82 -4.56
N PRO A 92 8.12 0.21 -5.22
CA PRO A 92 7.01 0.96 -5.80
C PRO A 92 6.17 1.62 -4.70
N ASP A 93 5.58 2.79 -4.97
CA ASP A 93 4.84 3.60 -4.00
C ASP A 93 3.80 2.81 -3.19
N TRP A 94 3.16 1.81 -3.80
CA TRP A 94 2.17 0.97 -3.15
C TRP A 94 2.74 -0.08 -2.20
N ALA A 95 4.03 -0.40 -2.29
CA ALA A 95 4.75 -1.24 -1.34
C ALA A 95 5.26 -0.41 -0.13
N ILE A 96 5.27 0.92 -0.26
CA ILE A 96 5.62 1.88 0.78
C ILE A 96 4.53 2.11 1.88
N PRO A 97 3.23 1.72 1.84
CA PRO A 97 2.24 2.15 2.85
C PRO A 97 2.43 1.59 4.27
N ALA A 98 2.89 0.34 4.42
CA ALA A 98 3.19 -0.23 5.74
C ALA A 98 4.52 0.32 6.27
N VAL A 99 5.51 0.43 5.39
CA VAL A 99 6.82 1.00 5.68
C VAL A 99 6.71 2.50 5.97
N GLY A 100 5.86 3.24 5.27
CA GLY A 100 5.78 4.70 5.29
C GLY A 100 5.05 5.24 6.51
N LYS A 101 3.99 4.56 6.97
CA LYS A 101 3.36 4.91 8.26
C LYS A 101 4.28 4.56 9.43
N ALA A 102 4.90 3.38 9.41
CA ALA A 102 5.87 2.98 10.42
C ALA A 102 7.10 3.92 10.42
N ALA A 103 7.64 4.21 9.25
CA ALA A 103 8.79 5.09 9.06
C ALA A 103 8.48 6.53 9.44
N ALA A 104 7.29 7.05 9.14
CA ALA A 104 6.89 8.39 9.59
C ALA A 104 6.77 8.45 11.13
N ARG A 105 6.27 7.40 11.78
CA ARG A 105 6.24 7.31 13.25
C ARG A 105 7.66 7.25 13.82
N VAL A 106 8.51 6.39 13.29
CA VAL A 106 9.91 6.24 13.69
C VAL A 106 10.68 7.55 13.45
N ALA A 107 10.52 8.19 12.30
CA ALA A 107 11.19 9.45 11.98
C ALA A 107 10.80 10.56 12.95
N LYS A 108 9.53 10.65 13.36
CA LYS A 108 9.09 11.61 14.39
C LYS A 108 9.75 11.34 15.72
N ALA A 109 9.68 10.10 16.21
CA ALA A 109 10.30 9.70 17.46
C ALA A 109 11.83 9.92 17.44
N PHE A 110 12.47 9.67 16.30
CA PHE A 110 13.89 9.92 16.08
C PHE A 110 14.22 11.41 16.16
N CYS A 111 13.47 12.28 15.49
CA CYS A 111 13.64 13.74 15.58
C CYS A 111 13.42 14.27 17.01
N GLU A 112 12.44 13.73 17.74
CA GLU A 112 12.20 14.07 19.16
C GLU A 112 13.36 13.62 20.05
N GLY A 113 13.90 12.41 19.82
CA GLY A 113 15.08 11.90 20.50
C GLY A 113 16.32 12.74 20.23
N LEU A 114 16.54 13.17 18.98
CA LEU A 114 17.61 14.10 18.62
C LEU A 114 17.43 15.46 19.30
N GLY A 115 16.21 16.01 19.33
CA GLY A 115 15.92 17.27 20.01
C GLY A 115 16.10 17.22 21.54
N SER A 116 16.10 16.01 22.11
CA SER A 116 16.42 15.78 23.53
C SER A 116 17.92 15.57 23.78
N THR A 117 18.68 15.16 22.75
CA THR A 117 20.10 14.83 22.84
C THR A 117 20.99 16.00 22.43
N LEU A 118 20.56 16.78 21.44
CA LEU A 118 21.30 17.88 20.83
C LEU A 118 20.64 19.22 21.15
N THR A 119 21.45 20.25 21.32
CA THR A 119 20.96 21.63 21.40
C THR A 119 20.44 22.11 20.05
N ALA A 120 19.60 23.15 20.05
CA ALA A 120 19.07 23.74 18.82
C ALA A 120 20.19 24.21 17.87
N SER A 121 21.28 24.78 18.41
CA SER A 121 22.44 25.22 17.63
C SER A 121 23.21 24.05 17.01
N GLU A 122 23.33 22.92 17.71
CA GLU A 122 23.96 21.72 17.14
C GLU A 122 23.10 21.12 16.03
N LEU A 123 21.78 21.07 16.22
CA LEU A 123 20.85 20.56 15.19
C LEU A 123 20.88 21.43 13.92
N GLU A 124 20.97 22.76 14.06
CA GLU A 124 21.14 23.68 12.93
C GLU A 124 22.47 23.43 12.19
N LEU A 125 23.56 23.20 12.93
CA LEU A 125 24.86 22.90 12.36
C LEU A 125 24.88 21.54 11.64
N VAL A 126 24.21 20.52 12.19
CA VAL A 126 23.97 19.24 11.52
C VAL A 126 23.27 19.45 10.19
N CYS A 127 22.17 20.22 10.18
CA CYS A 127 21.43 20.50 8.95
C CYS A 127 22.29 21.24 7.92
N GLU A 128 23.06 22.23 8.35
CA GLU A 128 23.96 22.98 7.47
C GLU A 128 25.05 22.09 6.84
N ARG A 129 25.68 21.24 7.66
CA ARG A 129 26.68 20.29 7.18
C ARG A 129 26.09 19.27 6.21
N ASN A 130 24.94 18.70 6.54
CA ASN A 130 24.23 17.77 5.65
C ASN A 130 23.84 18.40 4.31
N ARG A 131 23.46 19.69 4.28
CA ARG A 131 23.19 20.41 3.02
C ARG A 131 24.46 20.67 2.20
N SER A 132 25.57 20.91 2.88
CA SER A 132 26.86 21.24 2.24
C SER A 132 27.64 20.00 1.79
N ALA A 133 27.37 18.84 2.38
CA ALA A 133 27.96 17.56 2.02
C ALA A 133 27.38 17.08 0.68
N ARG A 134 28.16 17.20 -0.39
CA ARG A 134 27.67 16.88 -1.74
C ARG A 134 27.59 15.39 -2.07
N ASP A 135 28.29 14.51 -1.34
CA ASP A 135 28.41 13.09 -1.72
C ASP A 135 28.76 12.11 -0.58
N SER A 136 28.81 12.52 0.68
CA SER A 136 29.06 11.55 1.75
C SER A 136 27.74 10.90 2.14
N GLY A 137 27.55 9.62 1.84
CA GLY A 137 26.49 8.79 2.44
C GLY A 137 26.52 8.72 3.99
N ALA A 138 27.32 9.56 4.64
CA ALA A 138 27.40 9.77 6.06
C ALA A 138 26.56 11.00 6.46
N CYS A 139 25.66 10.81 7.42
CA CYS A 139 24.91 11.89 8.03
C CYS A 139 25.75 12.54 9.15
N HIS A 140 25.85 13.87 9.15
CA HIS A 140 26.61 14.64 10.14
C HIS A 140 25.98 14.65 11.54
N THR A 141 24.85 13.98 11.75
CA THR A 141 24.31 13.72 13.11
C THR A 141 25.31 12.95 13.96
N HIS A 142 26.12 12.07 13.35
CA HIS A 142 27.15 11.30 14.04
C HIS A 142 28.32 12.14 14.56
N ASP A 143 28.46 13.40 14.11
CA ASP A 143 29.47 14.31 14.63
C ASP A 143 29.16 14.77 16.07
N PHE A 144 27.91 14.61 16.51
CA PHE A 144 27.41 15.15 17.79
C PHE A 144 26.84 14.08 18.73
N CYS A 145 26.26 13.01 18.20
CA CYS A 145 25.74 11.91 19.02
C CYS A 145 25.82 10.56 18.28
N ASP A 146 25.60 9.46 19.01
CA ASP A 146 25.36 8.17 18.37
C ASP A 146 23.94 8.14 17.78
N ALA A 147 23.80 8.60 16.55
CA ALA A 147 22.51 8.66 15.87
C ALA A 147 21.89 7.27 15.63
N ASN A 148 22.69 6.20 15.58
CA ASN A 148 22.16 4.84 15.46
C ASN A 148 21.48 4.43 16.77
N ALA A 149 22.09 4.71 17.92
CA ALA A 149 21.46 4.45 19.22
C ALA A 149 20.14 5.23 19.41
N VAL A 150 20.08 6.49 18.96
CA VAL A 150 18.84 7.29 18.98
C VAL A 150 17.79 6.70 18.05
N MET A 151 18.19 6.22 16.86
CA MET A 151 17.27 5.57 15.92
C MET A 151 16.74 4.24 16.48
N VAL A 152 17.58 3.39 17.08
CA VAL A 152 17.13 2.16 17.76
C VAL A 152 16.10 2.48 18.85
N SER A 153 16.35 3.52 19.64
CA SER A 153 15.40 4.00 20.67
C SER A 153 14.07 4.45 20.08
N ALA A 154 14.07 5.04 18.88
CA ALA A 154 12.85 5.42 18.17
C ALA A 154 12.05 4.18 17.70
N PHE A 155 12.72 3.12 17.27
CA PHE A 155 12.09 1.84 16.95
C PHE A 155 11.43 1.19 18.18
N VAL A 156 12.12 1.20 19.33
CA VAL A 156 11.58 0.74 20.62
C VAL A 156 10.33 1.55 20.99
N THR A 157 10.42 2.87 20.91
CA THR A 157 9.30 3.79 21.22
C THR A 157 8.08 3.53 20.33
N CYS A 158 8.31 3.15 19.07
CA CYS A 158 7.24 2.83 18.13
C CYS A 158 6.65 1.42 18.30
N GLY A 159 7.23 0.58 19.17
CA GLY A 159 6.82 -0.81 19.39
C GLY A 159 7.19 -1.73 18.22
N LEU A 160 8.25 -1.41 17.47
CA LEU A 160 8.72 -2.22 16.35
C LEU A 160 9.83 -3.20 16.75
N VAL A 161 10.50 -2.97 17.86
CA VAL A 161 11.51 -3.85 18.47
C VAL A 161 11.38 -3.84 19.98
N ASP A 162 11.92 -4.86 20.64
CA ASP A 162 11.89 -5.01 22.11
C ASP A 162 12.72 -3.94 22.83
N SER A 163 12.37 -3.64 24.08
CA SER A 163 13.00 -2.60 24.90
C SER A 163 14.48 -2.84 25.25
N GLY A 164 15.02 -4.02 24.95
CA GLY A 164 16.43 -4.36 25.09
C GLY A 164 17.18 -4.53 23.77
N ALA A 165 16.58 -4.16 22.63
CA ALA A 165 17.22 -4.29 21.34
C ALA A 165 18.38 -3.29 21.20
N GLU A 166 19.58 -3.79 20.87
CA GLU A 166 20.74 -2.96 20.53
C GLU A 166 20.87 -2.74 19.01
N VAL A 167 20.22 -3.59 18.21
CA VAL A 167 20.28 -3.58 16.75
C VAL A 167 18.90 -3.86 16.18
N VAL A 168 18.56 -3.16 15.09
CA VAL A 168 17.34 -3.41 14.32
C VAL A 168 17.62 -4.52 13.29
N THR A 169 16.72 -5.50 13.23
CA THR A 169 16.85 -6.65 12.33
C THR A 169 16.69 -6.26 10.85
N ASP A 170 17.30 -7.05 9.96
CA ASP A 170 17.36 -6.73 8.51
C ASP A 170 15.97 -6.54 7.86
N ASP A 171 14.93 -7.19 8.36
CA ASP A 171 13.55 -7.04 7.88
C ASP A 171 12.95 -5.64 8.13
N LEU A 172 13.50 -4.89 9.08
CA LEU A 172 13.09 -3.52 9.39
C LEU A 172 13.99 -2.46 8.73
N GLN A 173 15.03 -2.87 8.02
CA GLN A 173 15.93 -1.96 7.30
C GLN A 173 15.21 -1.02 6.31
N PRO A 174 14.15 -1.44 5.58
CA PRO A 174 13.37 -0.52 4.75
C PRO A 174 12.70 0.61 5.56
N VAL A 175 12.18 0.30 6.76
CA VAL A 175 11.58 1.30 7.67
C VAL A 175 12.66 2.25 8.16
N TRP A 176 13.82 1.72 8.51
CA TRP A 176 14.96 2.50 9.01
C TRP A 176 15.43 3.53 7.98
N ASN A 177 15.74 3.06 6.76
CA ASN A 177 16.23 3.91 5.68
C ASN A 177 15.19 4.95 5.26
N THR A 178 13.91 4.58 5.26
CA THR A 178 12.81 5.51 4.95
C THR A 178 12.66 6.56 6.06
N ALA A 179 12.70 6.14 7.33
CA ALA A 179 12.57 7.05 8.47
C ALA A 179 13.71 8.06 8.51
N TRP A 180 14.95 7.61 8.25
CA TRP A 180 16.12 8.47 8.22
C TRP A 180 16.00 9.55 7.14
N ARG A 181 15.58 9.17 5.93
CA ARG A 181 15.37 10.10 4.81
C ARG A 181 14.29 11.12 5.14
N LEU A 182 13.14 10.67 5.66
CA LEU A 182 12.05 11.55 6.07
C LEU A 182 12.51 12.56 7.14
N ALA A 183 13.33 12.12 8.11
CA ALA A 183 13.89 12.99 9.12
C ALA A 183 14.88 14.02 8.51
N ALA A 184 15.77 13.58 7.62
CA ALA A 184 16.73 14.45 6.95
C ALA A 184 16.04 15.50 6.06
N ASP A 185 15.07 15.09 5.23
CA ASP A 185 14.29 15.98 4.36
C ASP A 185 13.49 17.01 5.17
N ALA A 186 13.02 16.62 6.36
CA ALA A 186 12.34 17.49 7.31
C ALA A 186 13.28 18.39 8.12
N GLY A 187 14.60 18.34 7.87
CA GLY A 187 15.61 19.07 8.65
C GLY A 187 15.60 18.69 10.13
N PHE A 188 15.34 17.41 10.41
CA PHE A 188 15.19 16.82 11.76
C PHE A 188 14.13 17.50 12.64
N ARG A 189 13.09 18.09 12.02
CA ARG A 189 11.96 18.70 12.74
C ARG A 189 10.76 17.76 12.74
N ALA A 190 10.41 17.20 13.90
CA ALA A 190 9.30 16.26 14.03
C ALA A 190 7.97 16.79 13.47
N GLY A 191 7.67 18.08 13.69
CA GLY A 191 6.46 18.74 13.20
C GLY A 191 6.39 18.91 11.68
N ALA A 192 7.51 18.81 10.96
CA ALA A 192 7.55 18.89 9.50
C ALA A 192 7.29 17.54 8.81
N ILE A 193 7.27 16.43 9.56
CA ILE A 193 7.04 15.09 9.02
C ILE A 193 5.54 14.83 8.91
N GLN A 194 5.05 14.73 7.68
CA GLN A 194 3.66 14.33 7.42
C GLN A 194 3.55 12.81 7.42
N CYS A 195 2.57 12.29 8.17
CA CYS A 195 2.22 10.88 8.05
C CYS A 195 1.39 10.74 6.76
N PRO A 196 1.66 9.76 5.87
CA PRO A 196 0.81 9.53 4.72
C PRO A 196 -0.60 9.24 5.23
N ALA A 197 -1.49 10.22 5.04
CA ALA A 197 -2.89 10.07 5.37
C ALA A 197 -3.44 8.89 4.57
N SER A 198 -4.27 8.06 5.22
CA SER A 198 -5.24 7.24 4.50
C SER A 198 -5.98 8.16 3.53
N GLY A 199 -5.80 7.91 2.23
CA GLY A 199 -5.97 8.91 1.19
C GLY A 199 -7.23 9.76 1.31
N LYS A 200 -7.03 11.08 1.33
CA LYS A 200 -7.96 12.05 0.73
C LYS A 200 -7.10 13.10 0.04
N LYS A 201 -7.03 13.01 -1.29
CA LYS A 201 -6.48 14.06 -2.13
C LYS A 201 -7.65 14.97 -2.49
N GLU A 202 -7.85 16.04 -1.75
CA GLU A 202 -8.76 17.10 -2.15
C GLU A 202 -8.04 18.06 -3.10
N VAL A 203 -8.59 18.23 -4.30
CA VAL A 203 -8.28 19.35 -5.20
C VAL A 203 -9.59 19.87 -5.79
N GLY A 204 -9.97 21.08 -5.38
CA GLY A 204 -10.75 22.04 -6.19
C GLY A 204 -12.28 22.13 -5.98
N GLY A 205 -12.73 23.13 -5.19
CA GLY A 205 -14.09 23.73 -5.22
C GLY A 205 -15.26 22.86 -4.72
N PRO A 206 -16.31 23.42 -4.07
CA PRO A 206 -17.29 22.62 -3.35
C PRO A 206 -18.33 22.03 -4.30
N VAL A 207 -17.98 20.92 -4.96
CA VAL A 207 -18.97 19.92 -5.35
C VAL A 207 -19.08 18.99 -4.16
N THR A 208 -20.16 19.09 -3.39
CA THR A 208 -20.40 18.20 -2.25
C THR A 208 -20.69 16.80 -2.79
N LEU A 209 -19.63 15.99 -2.89
CA LEU A 209 -19.73 14.57 -3.18
C LEU A 209 -20.42 13.87 -2.00
N THR A 210 -21.37 12.99 -2.30
CA THR A 210 -22.02 12.14 -1.29
C THR A 210 -21.22 10.85 -1.11
N ASN A 211 -21.48 10.06 -0.06
CA ASN A 211 -20.90 8.71 0.02
C ASN A 211 -21.60 7.70 -0.92
N VAL A 212 -22.63 8.11 -1.64
CA VAL A 212 -23.37 7.29 -2.59
C VAL A 212 -22.57 7.12 -3.88
N ARG A 213 -22.50 5.88 -4.37
CA ARG A 213 -21.76 5.53 -5.60
C ARG A 213 -22.69 4.91 -6.64
N ARG A 214 -22.52 5.29 -7.90
CA ARG A 214 -23.02 4.51 -9.03
C ARG A 214 -21.92 3.55 -9.44
N SER A 215 -22.22 2.25 -9.41
CA SER A 215 -21.31 1.23 -9.90
C SER A 215 -21.92 0.48 -11.08
N VAL A 216 -21.19 0.39 -12.19
CA VAL A 216 -21.52 -0.51 -13.29
C VAL A 216 -20.78 -1.81 -13.04
N VAL A 217 -21.52 -2.90 -12.99
CA VAL A 217 -20.97 -4.24 -12.77
C VAL A 217 -21.08 -5.02 -14.07
N GLN A 218 -20.01 -5.73 -14.44
CA GLN A 218 -19.98 -6.73 -15.49
C GLN A 218 -19.93 -8.11 -14.86
N PHE A 219 -20.84 -8.95 -15.31
CA PHE A 219 -20.88 -10.36 -14.99
C PHE A 219 -20.46 -11.14 -16.22
N THR A 220 -19.32 -11.83 -16.15
CA THR A 220 -18.86 -12.69 -17.23
C THR A 220 -19.25 -14.12 -16.86
N VAL A 221 -20.16 -14.71 -17.62
CA VAL A 221 -20.64 -16.09 -17.39
C VAL A 221 -19.99 -17.02 -18.40
N MET A 222 -19.27 -18.01 -17.90
CA MET A 222 -18.88 -19.21 -18.62
C MET A 222 -19.95 -20.27 -18.38
N HIS A 223 -20.60 -20.70 -19.45
CA HIS A 223 -21.57 -21.80 -19.41
C HIS A 223 -21.02 -23.00 -20.17
N PHE A 224 -21.22 -24.20 -19.63
CA PHE A 224 -20.85 -25.44 -20.30
C PHE A 224 -22.13 -26.19 -20.68
N GLY A 225 -22.55 -26.11 -21.95
CA GLY A 225 -23.72 -26.81 -22.46
C GLY A 225 -24.55 -26.01 -23.47
N GLU A 226 -25.67 -26.59 -23.92
CA GLU A 226 -26.57 -26.00 -24.92
C GLU A 226 -27.54 -24.94 -24.36
N THR A 227 -27.43 -24.61 -23.07
CA THR A 227 -28.31 -23.65 -22.41
C THR A 227 -28.11 -22.25 -22.98
N ASN A 228 -29.17 -21.69 -23.59
CA ASN A 228 -29.14 -20.34 -24.10
C ASN A 228 -29.30 -19.31 -22.96
N LEU A 229 -28.19 -18.66 -22.60
CA LEU A 229 -28.14 -17.63 -21.55
C LEU A 229 -29.04 -16.42 -21.84
N SER A 230 -29.33 -16.11 -23.11
CA SER A 230 -30.20 -14.98 -23.46
C SER A 230 -31.65 -15.16 -23.04
N SER A 231 -32.03 -16.38 -22.63
CA SER A 231 -33.36 -16.71 -22.13
C SER A 231 -33.51 -16.61 -20.60
N LEU A 232 -32.39 -16.41 -19.88
CA LEU A 232 -32.37 -16.36 -18.42
C LEU A 232 -32.42 -14.92 -17.90
N SER A 233 -33.17 -14.71 -16.83
CA SER A 233 -33.11 -13.47 -16.06
C SER A 233 -31.83 -13.38 -15.22
N LEU A 234 -31.44 -12.17 -14.81
CA LEU A 234 -30.28 -11.97 -13.94
C LEU A 234 -30.39 -12.75 -12.62
N ALA A 235 -31.59 -12.84 -12.04
CA ALA A 235 -31.82 -13.60 -10.81
C ALA A 235 -31.63 -15.11 -11.00
N GLN A 236 -31.93 -15.64 -12.19
CA GLN A 236 -31.67 -17.04 -12.53
C GLN A 236 -30.18 -17.26 -12.76
N LEU A 237 -29.50 -16.36 -13.47
CA LEU A 237 -28.05 -16.44 -13.69
C LEU A 237 -27.27 -16.45 -12.37
N VAL A 238 -27.62 -15.58 -11.42
CA VAL A 238 -26.99 -15.54 -10.08
C VAL A 238 -27.21 -16.86 -9.33
N ARG A 239 -28.45 -17.37 -9.33
CA ARG A 239 -28.80 -18.63 -8.66
C ARG A 239 -28.01 -19.81 -9.22
N GLU A 240 -27.92 -19.93 -10.53
CA GLU A 240 -27.19 -21.01 -11.19
C GLU A 240 -25.67 -20.94 -10.93
N CYS A 241 -25.12 -19.73 -10.77
CA CYS A 241 -23.72 -19.53 -10.38
C CYS A 241 -23.46 -19.89 -8.91
N ASP A 242 -24.39 -19.60 -7.99
CA ASP A 242 -24.27 -19.94 -6.57
C ASP A 242 -24.35 -21.46 -6.32
N VAL A 243 -25.13 -22.17 -7.13
CA VAL A 243 -25.32 -23.63 -7.02
C VAL A 243 -24.16 -24.40 -7.69
N GLY A 244 -23.43 -23.76 -8.61
CA GLY A 244 -22.17 -24.28 -9.18
C GLY A 244 -22.31 -25.47 -10.13
N GLU A 245 -23.53 -25.81 -10.56
CA GLU A 245 -23.79 -27.01 -11.36
C GLU A 245 -23.55 -26.83 -12.88
N CYS A 246 -23.67 -25.60 -13.42
CA CYS A 246 -23.62 -25.40 -14.88
C CYS A 246 -23.02 -24.05 -15.33
N LEU A 247 -22.94 -23.06 -14.45
CA LEU A 247 -22.40 -21.73 -14.73
C LEU A 247 -21.25 -21.42 -13.78
N SER A 248 -20.11 -21.02 -14.35
CA SER A 248 -19.01 -20.40 -13.61
C SER A 248 -18.83 -18.98 -14.14
N GLY A 249 -18.33 -18.04 -13.35
CA GLY A 249 -18.21 -16.68 -13.83
C GLY A 249 -17.32 -15.79 -12.99
N THR A 250 -16.96 -14.65 -13.57
CA THR A 250 -16.23 -13.60 -12.87
C THR A 250 -17.11 -12.37 -12.71
N PHE A 251 -17.06 -11.80 -11.51
CA PHE A 251 -17.70 -10.55 -11.18
C PHE A 251 -16.65 -9.44 -11.25
N GLY A 252 -16.88 -8.44 -12.10
CA GLY A 252 -16.03 -7.26 -12.20
C GLY A 252 -16.84 -5.99 -12.07
N VAL A 253 -16.32 -4.98 -11.37
CA VAL A 253 -16.90 -3.63 -11.42
C VAL A 253 -16.23 -2.90 -12.58
N VAL A 254 -16.99 -2.52 -13.60
CA VAL A 254 -16.50 -1.82 -14.80
C VAL A 254 -16.27 -0.35 -14.51
N SER A 255 -17.12 0.26 -13.69
CA SER A 255 -16.94 1.62 -13.23
C SER A 255 -17.57 1.83 -11.86
N SER A 256 -17.01 2.72 -11.05
CA SER A 256 -17.61 3.16 -9.79
C SER A 256 -17.31 4.62 -9.59
N GLU A 257 -18.34 5.46 -9.65
CA GLU A 257 -18.24 6.91 -9.52
C GLU A 257 -19.02 7.38 -8.29
N LEU A 258 -18.42 8.29 -7.51
CA LEU A 258 -19.15 8.99 -6.45
C LEU A 258 -20.16 9.92 -7.11
N LEU A 259 -21.39 9.89 -6.61
CA LEU A 259 -22.45 10.75 -7.10
C LEU A 259 -22.47 12.06 -6.31
N THR A 260 -22.72 13.15 -7.02
CA THR A 260 -23.14 14.41 -6.40
C THR A 260 -24.55 14.25 -5.84
N ARG A 261 -24.94 15.10 -4.88
CA ARG A 261 -26.31 15.07 -4.33
C ARG A 261 -27.38 15.20 -5.43
N ASP A 262 -27.16 16.10 -6.39
CA ASP A 262 -28.07 16.30 -7.53
C ASP A 262 -28.23 15.03 -8.39
N GLN A 263 -27.15 14.25 -8.56
CA GLN A 263 -27.20 12.97 -9.28
C GLN A 263 -27.95 11.91 -8.48
N VAL A 264 -27.71 11.82 -7.17
CA VAL A 264 -28.46 10.92 -6.28
C VAL A 264 -29.96 11.22 -6.34
N ASP A 265 -30.35 12.49 -6.29
CA ASP A 265 -31.75 12.91 -6.34
C ASP A 265 -32.39 12.65 -7.71
N ALA A 266 -31.61 12.75 -8.80
CA ALA A 266 -32.06 12.40 -10.14
C ALA A 266 -32.29 10.88 -10.29
N GLU A 267 -31.39 10.04 -9.75
CA GLU A 267 -31.51 8.59 -9.81
C GLU A 267 -32.62 8.05 -8.89
N SER A 268 -32.76 8.63 -7.70
CA SER A 268 -33.84 8.29 -6.76
C SER A 268 -35.22 8.47 -7.40
N ARG A 269 -35.41 9.55 -8.16
CA ARG A 269 -36.66 9.82 -8.89
C ARG A 269 -36.94 8.79 -9.97
N LYS A 270 -35.91 8.23 -10.63
CA LYS A 270 -36.08 7.18 -11.66
C LYS A 270 -36.53 5.85 -11.06
N LEU A 271 -36.10 5.57 -9.83
CA LEU A 271 -36.44 4.34 -9.10
C LEU A 271 -37.84 4.39 -8.45
N GLY A 272 -38.57 5.51 -8.59
CA GLY A 272 -39.91 5.67 -8.03
C GLY A 272 -39.95 5.76 -6.50
N SER A 273 -38.78 5.89 -5.86
CA SER A 273 -38.61 5.99 -4.41
C SER A 273 -38.41 7.45 -4.00
N ASP A 274 -39.05 7.84 -2.90
CA ASP A 274 -38.60 9.00 -2.11
C ASP A 274 -37.11 8.79 -1.77
N GLY A 275 -36.26 9.80 -1.94
CA GLY A 275 -34.78 9.70 -1.87
C GLY A 275 -34.22 9.21 -0.52
N ALA A 276 -35.10 8.90 0.43
CA ALA A 276 -34.82 8.30 1.72
C ALA A 276 -34.03 6.99 1.66
N PHE A 277 -34.05 6.25 0.55
CA PHE A 277 -33.27 5.02 0.37
C PHE A 277 -31.75 5.27 0.33
N PHE A 278 -31.32 6.49 -0.02
CA PHE A 278 -29.90 6.86 -0.19
C PHE A 278 -29.38 7.78 0.92
N LEU A 279 -30.03 7.86 2.07
CA LEU A 279 -29.58 8.70 3.18
C LEU A 279 -28.37 8.06 3.88
N ASP A 280 -27.31 8.85 4.04
CA ASP A 280 -26.19 8.53 4.92
C ASP A 280 -26.63 8.63 6.39
N GLU A 281 -25.98 7.89 7.30
CA GLU A 281 -26.28 7.94 8.75
C GLU A 281 -26.18 9.37 9.32
N ASP A 282 -25.30 10.20 8.74
CA ASP A 282 -25.13 11.62 9.11
C ASP A 282 -26.31 12.50 8.67
N ASP A 283 -27.02 12.15 7.58
CA ASP A 283 -28.21 12.86 7.11
C ASP A 283 -29.47 12.48 7.91
N ALA A 284 -29.50 11.27 8.47
CA ALA A 284 -30.62 10.79 9.29
C ALA A 284 -30.68 11.49 10.68
N ALA A 285 -29.54 11.97 11.19
CA ALA A 285 -29.44 12.61 12.50
C ALA A 285 -29.91 14.08 12.54
N ASN A 286 -30.14 14.71 11.38
CA ASN A 286 -30.49 16.13 11.24
C ASN A 286 -31.95 16.38 10.80
N ARG A 287 -32.84 15.39 10.99
CA ARG A 287 -34.30 15.55 10.80
C ARG A 287 -35.06 15.47 12.11
#